data_AF-A0A063ZRT2-F1
#
_entry.id   AF-A0A063ZRT2-F1
#
_cell.length_a   1.000
_cell.length_b   1.000
_cell.length_c   1.000
_cell.angle_alpha   90.00
_cell.angle_beta   90.00
_cell.angle_gamma   90.00
#
_symmetry.space_group_name_H-M   'P 1'
#
loop_
_entity.id
_entity.type
_entity.pdbx_description
1 polymer ?
#
loop_
_entity_poly.entity_id
_entity_poly.type
_entity_poly.pdbx_seq_one_letter_code
_entity_poly.pdbx_strand_id
1 'polypeptide(L)' 'MNEDMLEDQARLVALLREEGWDVTDVELSAYDSPWEDSNDPEATITLTARKPYEDDAERDEEESDGAGDDDDNPFRIK' A
#
# COMPACT_ATOMS: atom_id res chain seq x y z
N MET A 1 -0.39 -25.47 7.19
CA MET A 1 -0.94 -24.10 7.26
C MET A 1 -2.45 -24.25 7.39
N ASN A 2 -3.06 -23.49 8.30
CA ASN A 2 -4.48 -23.60 8.61
C ASN A 2 -5.32 -23.14 7.41
N GLU A 3 -6.32 -23.91 6.99
CA GLU A 3 -7.12 -23.62 5.78
C GLU A 3 -7.90 -22.31 5.92
N ASP A 4 -8.39 -22.01 7.13
CA ASP A 4 -9.09 -20.77 7.46
C ASP A 4 -8.20 -19.53 7.25
N MET A 5 -6.91 -19.60 7.61
CA MET A 5 -5.97 -18.47 7.44
C MET A 5 -5.73 -18.15 5.95
N LEU A 6 -5.73 -19.16 5.09
CA LEU A 6 -5.58 -18.98 3.65
C LEU A 6 -6.86 -18.40 3.03
N GLU A 7 -8.03 -18.76 3.55
CA GLU A 7 -9.30 -18.16 3.14
C GLU A 7 -9.36 -16.68 3.52
N ASP A 8 -8.96 -16.32 4.74
CA ASP A 8 -8.90 -14.93 5.20
C ASP A 8 -7.92 -14.09 4.38
N GLN A 9 -6.74 -14.65 4.04
CA GLN A 9 -5.81 -14.03 3.11
C GLN A 9 -6.48 -13.74 1.75
N ALA A 10 -7.13 -14.75 1.16
CA ALA A 10 -7.74 -14.64 -0.15
C ALA A 10 -8.85 -13.59 -0.15
N ARG A 11 -9.63 -13.53 0.93
CA ARG A 11 -10.67 -12.52 1.13
C ARG A 11 -10.10 -11.11 1.22
N LEU A 12 -9.00 -10.92 1.95
CA LEU A 12 -8.35 -9.61 2.07
C LEU A 12 -7.79 -9.12 0.72
N VAL A 13 -7.18 -10.01 -0.07
CA VAL A 13 -6.71 -9.71 -1.42
C VAL A 13 -7.87 -9.36 -2.36
N ALA A 14 -8.98 -10.08 -2.27
CA ALA A 14 -10.17 -9.79 -3.06
C ALA A 14 -10.72 -8.39 -2.77
N LEU A 15 -10.85 -8.02 -1.49
CA LEU A 15 -11.31 -6.69 -1.08
C LEU A 15 -10.41 -5.57 -1.63
N LEU A 16 -9.08 -5.73 -1.55
CA LEU A 16 -8.15 -4.75 -2.11
C LEU A 16 -8.31 -4.61 -3.62
N ARG A 17 -8.48 -5.72 -4.34
CA ARG A 17 -8.69 -5.70 -5.80
C ARG A 17 -10.02 -5.08 -6.20
N GLU A 18 -11.09 -5.33 -5.45
CA GLU A 18 -12.39 -4.67 -5.65
C GLU A 18 -12.28 -3.15 -5.47
N GLU A 19 -11.46 -2.71 -4.51
CA GLU A 19 -11.12 -1.30 -4.31
C GLU A 19 -10.13 -0.73 -5.35
N GLY A 20 -9.78 -1.50 -6.39
CA GLY A 20 -8.92 -1.05 -7.49
C GLY A 20 -7.42 -1.08 -7.19
N TRP A 21 -6.99 -1.80 -6.15
CA TRP A 21 -5.58 -2.05 -5.88
C TRP A 21 -5.10 -3.29 -6.62
N ASP A 22 -3.99 -3.14 -7.34
CA ASP A 22 -3.25 -4.26 -7.91
C ASP A 22 -2.27 -4.81 -6.86
N VAL A 23 -2.64 -5.94 -6.25
CA VAL A 23 -1.83 -6.64 -5.25
C VAL A 23 -0.72 -7.41 -5.95
N THR A 24 0.53 -7.02 -5.70
CA THR A 24 1.72 -7.57 -6.36
C THR A 24 2.43 -8.63 -5.52
N ASP A 25 2.30 -8.57 -4.19
CA ASP A 25 2.98 -9.49 -3.27
C ASP A 25 2.14 -9.76 -2.02
N VAL A 26 2.22 -10.98 -1.52
CA VAL A 26 1.49 -11.47 -0.34
C VAL A 26 2.39 -12.39 0.48
N GLU A 27 2.70 -12.00 1.70
CA GLU A 27 3.44 -12.81 2.66
C GLU A 27 2.55 -13.19 3.85
N LEU A 28 2.46 -14.49 4.15
CA LEU A 28 1.74 -15.02 5.30
C LEU A 28 2.71 -15.70 6.25
N SER A 29 2.75 -15.23 7.50
CA SER A 29 3.56 -15.79 8.57
C SER A 29 2.65 -16.22 9.72
N ALA A 30 2.68 -17.50 10.07
CA ALA A 30 2.07 -18.00 11.29
C ALA A 30 3.11 -17.93 12.41
N TYR A 31 2.76 -17.34 13.55
CA TYR A 31 3.63 -17.27 14.71
C TYR A 31 2.90 -17.78 15.95
N ASP A 32 3.49 -18.78 16.61
CA ASP A 32 3.09 -19.16 17.96
C ASP A 32 3.61 -18.09 18.92
N SER A 33 2.70 -17.28 19.45
CA SER A 33 3.04 -16.21 20.40
C SER A 33 3.63 -16.79 21.68
N PRO A 34 4.89 -16.47 22.06
CA PRO A 34 5.49 -16.96 23.29
C PRO A 34 4.97 -16.20 24.53
N TRP A 35 4.07 -15.23 24.34
CA TRP A 35 3.58 -14.31 25.36
C TRP A 35 2.12 -14.51 25.74
N GLU A 36 1.39 -15.40 25.05
CA GLU A 36 0.01 -15.74 25.40
C GLU A 36 -0.07 -17.10 26.08
N ASP A 37 -0.69 -17.14 27.26
CA ASP A 37 -1.20 -18.38 27.88
C ASP A 37 -2.40 -18.97 27.08
N SER A 38 -2.87 -18.26 26.04
CA SER A 38 -3.91 -18.70 25.11
C SER A 38 -3.28 -19.42 23.93
N ASN A 39 -3.62 -20.70 23.77
CA ASN A 39 -3.12 -21.62 22.76
C ASN A 39 -3.69 -21.35 21.35
N ASP A 40 -3.98 -20.09 21.03
CA ASP A 40 -4.62 -19.68 19.77
C ASP A 40 -3.54 -19.22 18.77
N PRO A 41 -3.46 -19.84 17.58
CA PRO A 41 -2.43 -19.52 16.60
C PRO A 41 -2.66 -18.13 15.99
N GLU A 42 -1.68 -17.23 16.10
CA GLU A 42 -1.74 -15.91 15.46
C GLU A 42 -1.13 -15.93 14.05
N ALA A 43 -1.82 -15.27 13.12
CA ALA A 43 -1.42 -15.12 11.73
C ALA A 43 -1.08 -13.66 11.42
N THR A 44 0.11 -13.39 10.91
CA THR A 44 0.46 -12.10 10.33
C THR A 44 0.44 -12.20 8.82
N ILE A 45 -0.25 -11.27 8.16
CA ILE A 45 -0.23 -11.10 6.71
C ILE A 45 0.37 -9.74 6.34
N THR A 46 1.30 -9.73 5.40
CA THR A 46 1.89 -8.53 4.80
C THR A 46 1.54 -8.48 3.31
N LEU A 47 1.07 -7.33 2.82
CA LEU A 47 0.58 -7.15 1.47
C LEU A 47 1.26 -5.94 0.82
N THR A 48 1.77 -6.13 -0.40
CA THR A 48 2.23 -5.02 -1.25
C THR A 48 1.24 -4.84 -2.40
N ALA A 49 0.70 -3.63 -2.55
CA ALA A 49 -0.26 -3.30 -3.60
C ALA A 49 -0.04 -1.90 -4.16
N ARG A 50 -0.46 -1.68 -5.41
CA ARG A 50 -0.38 -0.39 -6.12
C ARG A 50 -1.76 0.03 -6.61
N LYS A 51 -2.08 1.32 -6.52
CA LYS A 51 -3.26 1.92 -7.13
C LYS A 51 -2.84 3.21 -7.83
N PRO A 52 -3.09 3.36 -9.14
CA PRO A 52 -2.88 4.65 -9.79
C PRO A 52 -3.94 5.62 -9.25
N TYR A 53 -3.49 6.81 -8.88
CA TYR A 53 -4.38 7.93 -8.61
C TYR A 53 -4.30 8.85 -9.82
N GLU A 54 -5.46 9.33 -10.27
CA GLU A 54 -5.48 10.47 -11.18
C GLU A 54 -4.96 11.65 -10.35
N ASP A 55 -3.70 12.03 -10.56
CA ASP A 55 -3.29 13.41 -10.30
C ASP A 55 -4.20 14.32 -11.13
N ASP A 56 -4.47 15.52 -10.63
CA ASP A 56 -5.13 16.63 -11.32
C ASP A 56 -4.43 16.91 -12.68
N ALA A 57 -4.67 16.06 -13.68
CA ALA A 57 -4.07 16.11 -15.02
C ALA A 57 -4.81 17.13 -15.90
N GLU A 58 -5.21 18.24 -15.28
CA GLU A 58 -5.69 19.46 -15.92
C GLU A 58 -4.74 20.64 -15.65
N ARG A 59 -3.44 20.39 -15.47
CA ARG A 59 -2.43 21.47 -15.50
C ARG A 59 -1.23 21.13 -16.37
N ASP A 60 -1.15 21.93 -17.44
CA ASP A 60 0.02 22.24 -18.25
C ASP A 60 0.25 21.35 -19.49
N GLU A 61 -0.76 21.32 -20.37
CA GLU A 61 -0.49 21.50 -21.81
C GLU A 61 -0.30 23.01 -22.07
N GLU A 62 0.92 23.54 -21.95
CA GLU A 62 1.35 24.71 -22.74
C GLU A 62 2.88 24.90 -22.67
N GLU A 63 3.52 24.74 -23.83
CA GLU A 63 4.92 25.06 -24.10
C GLU A 63 5.22 26.53 -23.76
N SER A 64 6.28 26.82 -23.00
CA SER A 64 7.08 28.04 -23.22
C SER A 64 8.46 27.94 -22.57
N ASP A 65 9.50 27.78 -23.39
CA ASP A 65 10.85 28.21 -23.11
C ASP A 65 10.85 29.65 -22.55
N GLY A 66 11.32 29.84 -21.32
CA GLY A 66 11.40 31.18 -20.71
C GLY A 66 12.01 31.17 -19.32
N ALA A 67 13.28 31.58 -19.23
CA ALA A 67 13.99 31.81 -17.97
C ALA A 67 13.21 32.73 -17.02
N GLY A 68 13.08 32.34 -15.75
CA GLY A 68 12.44 33.15 -14.72
C GLY A 68 12.64 32.55 -13.33
N ASP A 69 13.61 33.12 -12.62
CA ASP A 69 13.83 33.07 -11.18
C ASP A 69 12.52 33.25 -10.38
N ASP A 70 12.17 32.29 -9.52
CA ASP A 70 11.44 32.59 -8.27
C ASP A 70 11.71 31.49 -7.22
N ASP A 71 12.62 31.87 -6.31
CA ASP A 71 13.06 31.16 -5.12
C ASP A 71 12.04 31.39 -3.99
N ASP A 72 10.88 30.73 -4.02
CA ASP A 72 9.90 30.77 -2.92
C ASP A 72 9.35 29.38 -2.57
N ASN A 73 10.24 28.49 -2.10
CA ASN A 73 9.81 27.22 -1.49
C ASN A 73 10.02 27.26 0.04
N PRO A 74 8.94 27.40 0.84
CA PRO A 74 9.03 27.59 2.30
C PRO A 74 9.47 26.36 3.09
N PHE A 75 9.73 25.22 2.43
CA PHE A 75 10.07 23.95 3.10
C PHE A 75 11.54 23.52 2.96
N ARG A 76 12.42 24.35 2.39
CA ARG A 76 13.84 24.00 2.31
C ARG A 76 14.51 24.19 3.68
N ILE A 77 14.77 23.07 4.36
CA ILE A 77 15.58 23.01 5.58
C ILE A 77 17.02 23.41 5.21
N LYS A 78 17.57 24.39 5.95
CA LYS A 78 18.85 25.04 5.72
C LYS A 78 20.03 24.20 6.19
#